data_AF-A0A2J4G751-F1
#
_entry.id   AF-A0A2J4G751-F1
#
_cell.length_a   1.000
_cell.length_b   1.000
_cell.length_c   1.000
_cell.angle_alpha   90.00
_cell.angle_beta   90.00
_cell.angle_gamma   90.00
#
_symmetry.space_group_name_H-M   'P 1'
#
loop_
_entity.id
_entity.type
_entity.pdbx_description
1 polymer ?
#
loop_
_entity_poly.entity_id
_entity_poly.type
_entity_poly.pdbx_seq_one_letter_code
_entity_poly.pdbx_strand_id
1 'polypeptide(L)' 'MYRLLAGKVERVGVEHWLVKGLAELGDTYPWYNVWIHGENTGATASPAYGYVRKARIYTHIATVMLYRRQLRLRAG' A
#
# COMPACT_ATOMS: atom_id res chain seq x y z
N MET A 1 3.40 -16.13 -3.61
CA MET A 1 2.88 -14.74 -3.62
C MET A 1 3.03 -14.02 -2.28
N TYR A 2 2.60 -14.61 -1.14
CA TYR A 2 2.50 -13.96 0.19
C TYR A 2 3.79 -13.36 0.76
N ARG A 3 4.94 -14.02 0.57
CA ARG A 3 6.23 -13.59 1.12
C ARG A 3 6.86 -12.40 0.39
N LEU A 4 6.35 -12.05 -0.80
CA LEU A 4 6.85 -10.93 -1.62
C LEU A 4 6.44 -9.57 -1.08
N LEU A 5 5.35 -9.49 -0.30
CA LEU A 5 4.86 -8.25 0.30
C LEU A 5 5.47 -8.00 1.68
N ALA A 6 5.85 -9.06 2.39
CA ALA A 6 6.52 -8.98 3.68
C ALA A 6 7.89 -8.31 3.50
N GLY A 7 8.08 -7.12 4.08
CA GLY A 7 9.26 -6.27 3.88
C GLY A 7 9.11 -5.19 2.80
N LYS A 8 7.96 -5.16 2.10
CA LYS A 8 7.57 -4.05 1.21
C LYS A 8 6.41 -3.22 1.77
N VAL A 9 5.81 -3.65 2.89
CA VAL A 9 4.73 -2.94 3.56
C VAL A 9 5.05 -2.85 5.05
N GLU A 10 4.99 -1.65 5.59
CA GLU A 10 5.21 -1.35 7.00
C GLU A 10 4.01 -0.61 7.58
N ARG A 11 3.57 -1.02 8.77
CA ARG A 11 2.49 -0.32 9.48
C ARG A 11 3.11 0.73 10.39
N VAL A 12 2.87 2.00 10.09
CA VAL A 12 3.38 3.14 10.87
C VAL A 12 2.32 3.73 11.81
N GLY A 13 1.05 3.44 11.58
CA GLY A 13 -0.05 3.84 12.45
C GLY A 13 -1.27 2.93 12.33
N VAL A 14 -2.35 3.27 13.04
CA VAL A 14 -3.59 2.45 13.03
C VAL A 14 -4.13 2.32 11.60
N GLU A 15 -4.14 3.42 10.87
CA GLU A 15 -4.67 3.54 9.51
C GLU A 15 -3.60 3.91 8.48
N HIS A 16 -2.35 4.10 8.92
CA HIS A 16 -1.25 4.60 8.10
C HIS A 16 -0.21 3.52 7.84
N TRP A 17 0.12 3.36 6.56
CA TRP A 17 1.01 2.34 6.04
C TRP A 17 2.04 2.99 5.13
N LEU A 18 3.26 2.47 5.18
CA LEU A 18 4.31 2.73 4.21
C LEU A 18 4.42 1.54 3.27
N VAL A 19 4.41 1.83 1.97
CA VAL A 19 4.64 0.84 0.93
C VAL A 19 5.92 1.20 0.21
N LYS A 20 6.85 0.24 0.13
CA LYS A 20 8.10 0.40 -0.59
C LYS A 20 7.80 0.47 -2.08
N GLY A 21 8.23 1.56 -2.71
CA GLY A 21 8.17 1.71 -4.16
C GLY A 21 9.13 0.76 -4.86
N LEU A 22 8.73 0.32 -6.04
CA LEU A 22 9.50 -0.57 -6.91
C LEU A 22 9.88 0.19 -8.19
N ALA A 23 11.14 0.64 -8.25
CA ALA A 23 11.66 1.37 -9.42
C ALA A 23 11.50 0.55 -10.72
N GLU A 24 11.61 -0.78 -10.64
CA GLU A 24 11.37 -1.73 -11.74
C GLU A 24 9.94 -1.66 -12.30
N LEU A 25 8.97 -1.23 -11.49
CA LEU A 25 7.57 -1.02 -11.90
C LEU A 25 7.28 0.46 -12.24
N GLY A 26 8.34 1.27 -12.32
CA GLY A 26 8.27 2.69 -12.66
C GLY A 26 7.90 3.61 -11.49
N ASP A 27 8.00 3.13 -10.25
CA ASP A 27 7.78 3.98 -9.08
C ASP A 27 8.88 5.05 -8.96
N THR A 28 8.43 6.27 -8.70
CA THR A 28 9.31 7.44 -8.60
C THR A 28 9.96 7.54 -7.23
N TYR A 29 9.23 7.12 -6.18
CA TYR A 29 9.68 7.28 -4.80
C TYR A 29 9.99 5.93 -4.18
N PRO A 30 10.98 5.86 -3.27
CA PRO A 30 11.31 4.64 -2.58
C PRO A 30 10.21 4.21 -1.59
N TRP A 31 9.35 5.15 -1.17
CA TRP A 31 8.28 4.92 -0.21
C TRP A 31 7.04 5.74 -0.55
N TYR A 32 5.87 5.13 -0.32
CA TYR A 32 4.56 5.72 -0.50
C TYR A 32 3.76 5.61 0.79
N ASN A 33 3.19 6.75 1.20
CA ASN A 33 2.24 6.79 2.30
C ASN A 33 0.86 6.39 1.80
N VAL A 34 0.25 5.43 2.49
CA VAL A 34 -1.10 4.96 2.23
C VAL A 34 -1.88 5.06 3.53
N TRP A 35 -2.96 5.84 3.50
CA TRP A 35 -3.92 5.93 4.59
C TRP A 35 -5.17 5.15 4.20
N ILE A 36 -5.57 4.18 5.02
CA ILE A 36 -6.80 3.43 4.84
C ILE A 36 -7.68 3.65 6.05
N HIS A 37 -8.80 4.36 5.83
CA HIS A 37 -9.76 4.62 6.88
C HIS A 37 -10.75 3.44 7.01
N GLY A 38 -10.76 2.78 8.17
CA GLY A 38 -11.65 1.63 8.41
C GLY A 38 -11.39 0.40 7.51
N GLU A 39 -12.43 -0.41 7.27
CA GLU A 39 -12.34 -1.66 6.51
C GLU A 39 -12.71 -1.53 5.03
N ASN A 40 -13.49 -0.52 4.63
CA ASN A 40 -14.05 -0.40 3.28
C ASN A 40 -14.05 1.04 2.72
N THR A 41 -13.45 2.00 3.41
CA THR A 41 -13.74 3.42 3.17
C THR A 41 -12.48 4.19 2.83
N GLY A 42 -12.40 4.70 1.60
CA GLY A 42 -11.46 5.75 1.19
C GLY A 42 -10.00 5.47 1.52
N ALA A 43 -9.30 4.77 0.63
CA ALA A 43 -7.85 4.74 0.69
C ALA A 43 -7.29 5.96 -0.05
N THR A 44 -6.63 6.85 0.70
CA THR A 44 -5.93 7.99 0.12
C THR A 44 -4.46 7.64 0.07
N ALA A 45 -3.89 7.65 -1.12
CA ALA A 45 -2.45 7.81 -1.27
C ALA A 45 -2.21 9.24 -1.70
N SER A 46 -1.17 9.88 -1.16
CA SER A 46 -0.78 11.23 -1.58
C SER A 46 0.39 11.15 -2.55
N PRO A 47 0.20 11.51 -3.83
CA PRO A 47 1.29 11.84 -4.72
C PRO A 47 1.21 13.31 -5.12
N ALA A 48 2.32 14.02 -5.06
CA ALA A 48 2.49 15.18 -5.92
C ALA A 48 2.39 14.71 -7.40
N TYR A 49 1.31 15.07 -8.13
CA TYR A 49 1.18 15.06 -9.61
C TYR A 49 0.63 13.81 -10.38
N GLY A 50 -0.43 13.99 -11.20
CA GLY A 50 -0.66 13.37 -12.54
C GLY A 50 -1.46 12.04 -12.72
N TYR A 51 -2.31 11.97 -13.76
CA TYR A 51 -3.25 10.87 -14.15
C TYR A 51 -2.62 9.46 -14.29
N VAL A 52 -1.36 9.35 -14.76
CA VAL A 52 -0.60 8.07 -14.86
C VAL A 52 -0.36 7.45 -13.47
N ARG A 53 -0.39 8.25 -12.39
CA ARG A 53 -0.30 7.74 -11.02
C ARG A 53 -1.59 7.12 -10.51
N LYS A 54 -2.76 7.37 -11.10
CA LYS A 54 -4.02 6.84 -10.53
C LYS A 54 -3.97 5.32 -10.45
N ALA A 55 -3.58 4.65 -11.55
CA ALA A 55 -3.38 3.19 -11.56
C ALA A 55 -2.30 2.71 -10.57
N ARG A 56 -1.19 3.44 -10.45
CA ARG A 56 -0.11 3.11 -9.50
C ARG A 56 -0.53 3.29 -8.04
N ILE A 57 -1.26 4.35 -7.71
CA ILE A 57 -1.84 4.55 -6.38
C ILE A 57 -2.75 3.37 -6.02
N TYR A 58 -3.57 2.92 -6.97
CA TYR A 58 -4.40 1.74 -6.78
C TYR A 58 -3.58 0.47 -6.51
N THR A 59 -2.41 0.27 -7.13
CA THR A 59 -1.56 -0.90 -6.83
C THR A 59 -0.98 -0.85 -5.42
N HIS A 60 -0.62 0.32 -4.91
CA HIS A 60 -0.14 0.49 -3.53
C HIS A 60 -1.27 0.25 -2.51
N ILE A 61 -2.46 0.79 -2.77
CA ILE A 61 -3.65 0.56 -1.95
C ILE A 61 -4.02 -0.93 -1.92
N ALA A 62 -4.07 -1.57 -3.09
CA ALA A 62 -4.36 -2.99 -3.22
C ALA A 62 -3.33 -3.85 -2.47
N THR A 63 -2.06 -3.45 -2.51
CA THR A 63 -0.98 -4.09 -1.76
C THR A 63 -1.24 -4.06 -0.25
N VAL A 64 -1.65 -2.90 0.30
CA VAL A 64 -1.98 -2.78 1.73
C VAL A 64 -3.23 -3.59 2.08
N MET A 65 -4.29 -3.56 1.24
CA MET A 65 -5.50 -4.35 1.46
C MET A 65 -5.21 -5.87 1.49
N LEU A 66 -4.41 -6.36 0.55
CA LEU A 66 -3.97 -7.75 0.51
C LEU A 66 -3.15 -8.11 1.76
N TYR A 67 -2.22 -7.25 2.16
CA TYR A 67 -1.41 -7.46 3.36
C TYR A 67 -2.28 -7.52 4.64
N ARG A 68 -3.24 -6.61 4.81
CA ARG A 68 -4.20 -6.63 5.93
C ARG A 68 -5.01 -7.92 5.98
N ARG A 69 -5.49 -8.40 4.83
CA ARG A 69 -6.24 -9.67 4.75
C ARG A 69 -5.36 -10.86 5.16
N GLN A 70 -4.10 -10.88 4.74
CA GLN A 70 -3.16 -11.93 5.12
C GLN A 70 -2.87 -11.95 6.62
N LEU A 71 -2.69 -10.78 7.24
CA LEU A 71 -2.50 -10.70 8.69
C LEU A 71 -3.67 -11.30 9.47
N ARG A 72 -4.92 -11.06 9.03
CA ARG A 72 -6.11 -11.68 9.65
C ARG A 72 -6.11 -13.20 9.50
N LEU A 73 -5.79 -13.70 8.31
CA LEU A 73 -5.75 -15.14 8.04
C LEU A 73 -4.65 -15.88 8.81
N ARG A 74 -3.65 -15.17 9.33
CA ARG A 74 -2.60 -15.74 10.20
C ARG A 74 -2.93 -15.67 11.69
N ALA A 75 -3.88 -14.82 12.07
CA ALA A 75 -4.24 -14.59 13.47
C ALA A 75 -5.39 -15.48 13.96
N GLY A 76 -6.00 -16.26 13.05
CA GLY A 76 -6.91 -17.36 13.36
C GLY A 76 -6.24 -18.69 13.05
#